data_AF-A0A1H5ZG01-F1
#
_entry.id   AF-A0A1H5ZG01-F1
#
_cell.length_a   1.000
_cell.length_b   1.000
_cell.length_c   1.000
_cell.angle_alpha   90.00
_cell.angle_beta   90.00
_cell.angle_gamma   90.00
#
_symmetry.space_group_name_H-M   'P 1'
#
loop_
_entity.id
_entity.type
_entity.pdbx_description
1 polymer ?
#
loop_
_entity_poly.entity_id
_entity_poly.type
_entity_poly.pdbx_seq_one_letter_code
_entity_poly.pdbx_strand_id
1 'polypeptide(L)'
;MVSLVTQDGVEYLFASVVLMGLLQLFAGAMRRGKFIRLVPHPAMLSFVNGLAIVIFLAQFGQFNVPGSGQGGGHGIGGGEWLSGPPPVMMIALVALTMAVIWVMPRITRLVPAPLAGIAVAAALVIGAGRDVPLVGDLASIQGGLPRFHVPMVPQCR
;
A
#
# COMPACT_ATOMS: atom_id res chain seq x y z
N MET A 1 0.90 10.09 5.00
CA MET A 1 2.23 9.44 4.94
C MET A 1 2.95 9.77 3.64
N VAL A 2 2.36 9.52 2.48
CA VAL A 2 2.97 9.84 1.17
C VAL A 2 3.33 11.33 1.04
N SER A 3 2.46 12.23 1.50
CA SER A 3 2.72 13.69 1.46
C SER A 3 3.93 14.14 2.29
N LEU A 4 4.14 13.53 3.46
CA LEU A 4 5.27 13.82 4.36
C LEU A 4 6.59 13.38 3.73
N VAL A 5 6.57 12.20 3.08
CA VAL A 5 7.74 11.69 2.35
C VAL A 5 8.03 12.54 1.12
N THR A 6 7.00 13.01 0.41
CA THR A 6 7.20 13.82 -0.81
C THR A 6 7.70 15.23 -0.51
N GLN A 7 7.33 15.80 0.64
CA GLN A 7 7.68 17.18 1.02
C GLN A 7 8.97 17.24 1.84
N ASP A 8 9.10 16.37 2.85
CA ASP A 8 10.15 16.46 3.86
C ASP A 8 11.18 15.31 3.73
N GLY A 9 10.87 14.29 2.93
CA GLY A 9 11.75 13.14 2.70
C GLY A 9 11.49 11.96 3.63
N VAL A 10 12.14 10.83 3.33
CA VAL A 10 11.96 9.54 4.04
C VAL A 10 12.41 9.58 5.51
N GLU A 11 13.38 10.43 5.85
CA GLU A 11 13.90 10.57 7.22
C GLU A 11 12.84 11.08 8.20
N TYR A 12 11.97 11.99 7.76
CA TYR A 12 10.86 12.49 8.58
C TYR A 12 9.79 11.42 8.83
N LEU A 13 9.61 10.48 7.89
CA LEU A 13 8.73 9.33 8.11
C LEU A 13 9.30 8.44 9.21
N PHE A 14 10.60 8.11 9.16
CA PHE A 14 11.22 7.29 10.20
C PHE A 14 11.18 7.98 11.57
N ALA A 15 11.47 9.27 11.63
CA ALA A 15 11.36 10.06 12.86
C ALA A 15 9.92 10.06 13.42
N SER A 16 8.92 10.20 12.55
CA SER A 16 7.50 10.18 12.93
C SER A 16 7.07 8.81 13.49
N VAL A 17 7.55 7.72 12.90
CA VAL A 17 7.25 6.35 13.39
C VAL A 17 7.88 6.10 14.75
N VAL A 18 9.14 6.54 14.96
CA VAL A 18 9.81 6.45 16.28
C VAL A 18 9.05 7.29 17.31
N LEU A 19 8.70 8.53 16.98
CA LEU A 19 7.93 9.41 17.87
C LEU A 19 6.55 8.81 18.21
N MET A 20 5.84 8.27 17.23
CA MET A 20 4.58 7.55 17.44
C MET A 20 4.76 6.40 18.44
N GLY A 21 5.82 5.59 18.29
CA GLY A 21 6.14 4.51 19.23
C GLY A 21 6.42 5.02 20.64
N LEU A 22 7.19 6.10 20.80
CA LEU A 22 7.47 6.70 22.10
C LEU A 22 6.18 7.23 22.77
N LEU A 23 5.29 7.88 22.01
CA LEU A 23 4.00 8.35 22.52
C LEU A 23 3.09 7.19 22.94
N GLN A 24 3.10 6.08 22.19
CA GLN A 24 2.38 4.86 22.55
C GLN A 24 2.92 4.24 23.85
N LEU A 25 4.24 4.16 24.00
CA LEU A 25 4.89 3.68 25.24
C LEU A 25 4.56 4.58 26.43
N PHE A 26 4.62 5.90 26.26
CA PHE A 26 4.27 6.88 27.30
C PHE A 26 2.80 6.76 27.73
N ALA A 27 1.89 6.66 26.77
CA ALA A 27 0.46 6.46 27.04
C ALA A 27 0.18 5.09 27.72
N GLY A 28 0.92 4.05 27.31
CA GLY A 28 0.87 2.71 27.92
C GLY A 28 1.37 2.71 29.37
N ALA A 29 2.50 3.38 29.64
CA ALA A 29 3.06 3.53 30.99
C ALA A 29 2.10 4.26 31.94
N MET A 30 1.41 5.30 31.46
CA MET A 30 0.37 6.00 32.23
C MET A 30 -0.98 5.26 32.29
N ARG A 31 -1.09 4.05 31.72
CA ARG A 31 -2.33 3.25 31.65
C ARG A 31 -3.54 4.00 31.06
N ARG A 32 -3.30 4.94 30.14
CA ARG A 32 -4.34 5.79 29.51
C ARG A 32 -5.12 5.10 28.39
N GLY A 33 -4.89 3.80 28.15
CA GLY A 33 -5.55 3.04 27.08
C GLY A 33 -7.08 3.00 27.20
N LYS A 34 -7.66 3.18 28.40
CA LYS A 34 -9.13 3.19 28.58
C LYS A 34 -9.80 4.37 27.84
N PHE A 35 -9.07 5.43 27.54
CA PHE A 35 -9.61 6.61 26.84
C PHE A 35 -9.95 6.35 25.37
N ILE A 36 -9.47 5.26 24.75
CA ILE A 36 -9.90 4.92 23.38
C ILE A 36 -11.40 4.63 23.30
N ARG A 37 -12.04 4.25 24.42
CA ARG A 37 -13.50 4.08 24.51
C ARG A 37 -14.29 5.38 24.39
N LEU A 38 -13.63 6.53 24.54
CA LEU A 38 -14.26 7.83 24.35
C LEU A 38 -14.44 8.18 22.86
N VAL A 39 -13.77 7.44 21.95
CA VAL A 39 -13.92 7.65 20.52
C VAL A 39 -15.31 7.14 20.10
N PRO A 40 -16.20 8.01 19.59
CA PRO A 40 -17.54 7.61 19.23
C PRO A 40 -17.50 6.65 18.03
N HIS A 41 -18.32 5.60 18.08
CA HIS A 41 -18.42 4.61 16.99
C HIS A 41 -18.67 5.23 15.60
N PRO A 42 -19.49 6.28 15.44
CA PRO A 42 -19.62 7.00 14.17
C PRO A 42 -18.30 7.51 13.58
N ALA A 43 -17.36 7.99 14.40
CA ALA A 43 -16.07 8.50 13.94
C ALA A 43 -15.13 7.37 13.48
N MET A 44 -15.20 6.20 14.12
CA MET A 44 -14.43 5.03 13.68
C MET A 44 -14.95 4.52 12.32
N LEU A 45 -16.27 4.46 12.15
CA LEU A 45 -16.87 4.05 10.87
C LEU A 45 -16.55 5.02 9.73
N SER A 46 -16.61 6.34 9.98
CA SER A 46 -16.24 7.33 8.96
C SER A 46 -14.76 7.24 8.58
N PHE A 47 -13.88 7.03 9.56
CA PHE A 47 -12.46 6.83 9.32
C PHE A 47 -12.19 5.60 8.45
N VAL A 48 -12.77 4.44 8.78
CA VAL A 48 -12.58 3.20 8.02
C VAL A 48 -13.16 3.31 6.60
N ASN A 49 -14.33 3.92 6.43
CA ASN A 49 -14.91 4.16 5.11
C ASN A 49 -14.06 5.11 4.27
N GLY A 50 -13.54 6.19 4.86
CA GLY A 50 -12.63 7.11 4.20
C GLY A 50 -11.33 6.41 3.76
N LEU A 51 -10.75 5.60 4.64
CA LEU A 51 -9.56 4.81 4.32
C LEU A 51 -9.80 3.82 3.18
N ALA A 52 -10.97 3.16 3.14
CA ALA A 52 -11.34 2.26 2.05
C ALA A 52 -11.41 2.99 0.69
N ILE A 53 -12.02 4.18 0.65
CA ILE A 53 -12.09 5.00 -0.56
C ILE A 53 -10.69 5.42 -1.02
N VAL A 54 -9.82 5.85 -0.09
CA VAL A 54 -8.45 6.26 -0.42
C VAL A 54 -7.64 5.10 -0.99
N ILE A 55 -7.74 3.90 -0.42
CA ILE A 55 -7.06 2.71 -0.96
C ILE A 55 -7.59 2.35 -2.34
N PHE A 56 -8.91 2.39 -2.52
CA PHE A 56 -9.56 2.12 -3.80
C PHE A 56 -9.10 3.09 -4.89
N LEU A 57 -9.12 4.39 -4.60
CA LEU A 57 -8.63 5.43 -5.52
C LEU A 57 -7.14 5.27 -5.83
N ALA A 58 -6.32 4.89 -4.83
CA ALA A 58 -4.90 4.66 -5.04
C ALA A 58 -4.60 3.51 -6.03
N GLN A 59 -5.48 2.51 -6.17
CA GLN A 59 -5.29 1.42 -7.14
C GLN A 59 -5.37 1.88 -8.59
N PHE A 60 -6.16 2.92 -8.89
CA PHE A 60 -6.26 3.46 -10.25
C PHE A 60 -4.92 4.03 -10.75
N GLY A 61 -4.05 4.48 -9.84
CA GLY A 61 -2.71 4.95 -10.17
C GLY A 61 -1.85 3.90 -10.89
N GLN A 62 -2.13 2.61 -10.69
CA GLN A 62 -1.40 1.51 -11.36
C GLN A 62 -1.71 1.44 -12.87
N PHE A 63 -2.80 2.04 -13.34
CA PHE A 63 -3.14 2.11 -14.76
C PHE A 63 -2.50 3.31 -15.49
N ASN A 64 -1.67 4.10 -14.81
CA ASN A 64 -0.86 5.12 -15.44
C ASN A 64 0.49 4.55 -15.89
N VAL A 65 1.09 5.17 -16.90
CA VAL A 65 2.46 4.86 -17.32
C VAL A 65 3.41 5.08 -16.12
N PRO A 66 4.29 4.11 -15.78
CA PRO A 66 5.26 4.28 -14.71
C PRO A 66 6.10 5.56 -14.91
N GLY A 67 6.10 6.45 -13.92
CA GLY A 67 6.87 7.69 -13.94
C GLY A 67 6.17 8.91 -14.57
N SER A 68 4.96 8.79 -15.13
CA SER A 68 4.23 9.92 -15.74
C SER A 68 3.39 10.72 -14.75
N GLY A 69 3.01 10.13 -13.62
CA GLY A 69 2.12 10.74 -12.63
C GLY A 69 2.84 11.45 -11.49
N GLN A 70 2.32 12.60 -11.08
CA GLN A 70 2.74 13.27 -9.85
C GLN A 70 2.00 12.65 -8.66
N GLY A 71 2.76 12.23 -7.64
CA GLY A 71 2.19 11.69 -6.40
C GLY A 71 1.44 12.77 -5.63
N GLY A 72 0.11 12.72 -5.64
CA GLY A 72 -0.74 13.55 -4.79
C GLY A 72 -0.98 12.89 -3.43
N GLY A 73 -1.43 13.67 -2.45
CA GLY A 73 -1.64 13.19 -1.07
C GLY A 73 -2.61 12.02 -0.92
N HIS A 74 -3.44 11.72 -1.93
CA HIS A 74 -4.48 10.69 -1.89
C HIS A 74 -4.41 9.70 -3.08
N GLY A 75 -3.28 9.64 -3.79
CA GLY A 75 -3.10 8.77 -4.96
C GLY A 75 -2.22 9.42 -6.03
N ILE A 76 -1.93 8.69 -7.10
CA ILE A 76 -1.22 9.21 -8.27
C ILE A 76 -2.26 9.89 -9.17
N GLY A 77 -2.20 11.22 -9.27
CA GLY A 77 -3.11 12.03 -10.07
C GLY A 77 -2.37 12.73 -11.21
N GLY A 78 -2.98 12.82 -12.38
CA GLY A 78 -2.42 13.56 -13.52
C GLY A 78 -1.33 12.83 -14.31
N GLY A 79 -1.17 11.51 -14.13
CA GLY A 79 -0.33 10.70 -15.01
C GLY A 79 -0.98 10.47 -16.37
N GLU A 80 -0.14 10.21 -17.37
CA GLU A 80 -0.61 9.70 -18.66
C GLU A 80 -1.15 8.28 -18.46
N TRP A 81 -2.42 8.08 -18.80
CA TRP A 81 -3.08 6.79 -18.71
C TRP A 81 -2.50 5.82 -19.72
N LEU A 82 -2.36 4.55 -19.34
CA LEU A 82 -1.96 3.50 -20.26
C LEU A 82 -2.97 3.40 -21.41
N SER A 83 -2.46 3.44 -22.63
CA SER A 83 -3.25 3.29 -23.86
C SER A 83 -2.80 2.04 -24.63
N GLY A 84 -3.71 1.44 -25.39
CA GLY A 84 -3.44 0.24 -26.20
C GLY A 84 -3.72 -1.10 -25.50
N PRO A 85 -2.97 -2.18 -25.84
CA PRO A 85 -3.15 -3.53 -25.27
C PRO A 85 -2.87 -3.70 -23.76
N PRO A 86 -1.87 -3.01 -23.14
CA PRO A 86 -1.53 -3.18 -21.73
C PRO A 86 -2.68 -3.03 -20.70
N PRO A 87 -3.54 -1.99 -20.75
CA PRO A 87 -4.62 -1.83 -19.77
C PRO A 87 -5.64 -2.98 -19.81
N VAL A 88 -5.91 -3.56 -20.99
CA VAL A 88 -6.81 -4.71 -21.13
C VAL A 88 -6.23 -5.93 -20.41
N MET A 89 -4.91 -6.16 -20.55
CA MET A 89 -4.24 -7.25 -19.87
C MET A 89 -4.23 -7.07 -18.35
N MET A 90 -4.01 -5.86 -17.86
CA MET A 90 -4.07 -5.55 -16.43
C MET A 90 -5.47 -5.76 -15.86
N ILE A 91 -6.52 -5.29 -16.55
CA ILE A 91 -7.92 -5.54 -16.15
C ILE A 91 -8.22 -7.04 -16.12
N ALA A 92 -7.73 -7.80 -17.11
CA ALA A 92 -7.91 -9.25 -17.15
C ALA A 92 -7.23 -9.96 -15.95
N LEU A 93 -6.02 -9.56 -15.58
CA LEU A 93 -5.33 -10.09 -14.39
C LEU A 93 -6.03 -9.68 -13.10
N VAL A 94 -6.52 -8.44 -12.99
CA VAL A 94 -7.33 -7.99 -11.84
C VAL A 94 -8.63 -8.79 -11.73
N ALA A 95 -9.35 -8.99 -12.84
CA ALA A 95 -10.56 -9.80 -12.86
C ALA A 95 -10.28 -11.26 -12.47
N LEU A 96 -9.18 -11.83 -12.99
CA LEU A 96 -8.73 -13.17 -12.64
C LEU A 96 -8.42 -13.30 -11.14
N THR A 97 -7.64 -12.39 -10.58
CA THR A 97 -7.30 -12.40 -9.15
C THR A 97 -8.53 -12.24 -8.26
N MET A 98 -9.47 -11.37 -8.61
CA MET A 98 -10.77 -11.24 -7.93
C MET A 98 -11.58 -12.53 -8.01
N ALA A 99 -11.61 -13.19 -9.17
CA ALA A 99 -12.28 -14.47 -9.35
C ALA A 99 -11.65 -15.56 -8.47
N VAL A 100 -10.31 -15.65 -8.42
CA VAL A 100 -9.60 -16.61 -7.55
C VAL A 100 -9.91 -16.32 -6.09
N ILE A 101 -9.86 -15.06 -5.65
CA ILE A 101 -10.16 -14.68 -4.26
C ILE A 101 -11.59 -15.05 -3.87
N TRP A 102 -12.54 -14.93 -4.80
CA TRP A 102 -13.94 -15.29 -4.55
C TRP A 102 -14.19 -16.80 -4.57
N VAL A 103 -13.55 -17.55 -5.47
CA VAL A 103 -13.77 -19.00 -5.64
C VAL A 103 -12.98 -19.82 -4.63
N MET A 104 -11.71 -19.47 -4.35
CA MET A 104 -10.82 -20.24 -3.50
C MET A 104 -11.39 -20.60 -2.11
N PRO A 105 -12.00 -19.67 -1.33
CA PRO A 105 -12.54 -20.00 -0.01
C PRO A 105 -13.71 -21.00 -0.04
N ARG A 106 -14.33 -21.20 -1.22
CA ARG A 106 -15.35 -22.22 -1.43
C ARG A 106 -14.77 -23.60 -1.73
N ILE A 107 -13.55 -23.68 -2.26
CA ILE A 107 -12.88 -24.95 -2.59
C ILE A 107 -12.05 -25.43 -1.41
N THR A 108 -11.21 -24.57 -0.83
CA THR A 108 -10.33 -24.92 0.29
C THR A 108 -10.34 -23.85 1.38
N ARG A 109 -10.23 -24.28 2.64
CA ARG A 109 -10.14 -23.38 3.81
C ARG A 109 -8.73 -23.29 4.41
N LEU A 110 -7.79 -24.08 3.91
CA LEU A 110 -6.42 -24.14 4.42
C LEU A 110 -5.56 -22.97 3.91
N VAL A 111 -5.81 -22.52 2.67
CA VAL A 111 -5.02 -21.47 2.03
C VAL A 111 -5.78 -20.14 2.06
N PRO A 112 -5.18 -19.07 2.61
CA PRO A 112 -5.74 -17.72 2.51
C PRO A 112 -5.96 -17.31 1.05
N ALA A 113 -7.18 -16.86 0.73
CA ALA A 113 -7.57 -16.48 -0.63
C ALA A 113 -6.63 -15.46 -1.31
N PRO A 114 -6.09 -14.44 -0.61
CA PRO A 114 -5.14 -13.49 -1.22
C PRO A 114 -3.83 -14.15 -1.66
N LEU A 115 -3.30 -15.12 -0.89
CA LEU A 115 -2.07 -15.83 -1.25
C LEU A 115 -2.27 -16.66 -2.51
N ALA A 116 -3.41 -17.34 -2.63
CA ALA A 116 -3.78 -18.05 -3.84
C ALA A 116 -3.88 -17.12 -5.04
N GLY A 117 -4.50 -15.94 -4.89
CA GLY A 117 -4.62 -14.94 -5.96
C GLY A 117 -3.26 -14.51 -6.51
N ILE A 118 -2.33 -14.14 -5.61
CA ILE A 118 -0.97 -13.74 -5.98
C ILE A 118 -0.22 -14.89 -6.67
N ALA A 119 -0.27 -16.10 -6.11
CA ALA A 119 0.42 -17.26 -6.66
C ALA A 119 -0.07 -17.62 -8.08
N VAL A 120 -1.39 -17.62 -8.29
CA VAL A 120 -2.00 -17.93 -9.60
C VAL A 120 -1.67 -16.86 -10.63
N ALA A 121 -1.78 -15.57 -10.28
CA ALA A 121 -1.45 -14.48 -11.19
C ALA A 121 0.03 -14.48 -11.57
N ALA A 122 0.93 -14.67 -10.59
CA ALA A 122 2.36 -14.75 -10.84
C ALA A 122 2.71 -15.96 -11.73
N ALA A 123 2.17 -17.15 -11.44
CA ALA A 123 2.40 -18.33 -12.25
C ALA A 123 1.93 -18.14 -13.70
N LEU A 124 0.79 -17.49 -13.91
CA LEU A 124 0.25 -17.21 -15.24
C LEU A 124 1.12 -16.21 -16.02
N VAL A 125 1.54 -15.11 -15.39
CA VAL A 125 2.38 -14.09 -16.04
C VAL A 125 3.75 -14.66 -16.39
N ILE A 126 4.39 -15.39 -15.47
CA ILE A 126 5.68 -16.05 -15.69
C ILE A 126 5.57 -17.11 -16.79
N GLY A 127 4.53 -17.95 -16.75
CA GLY A 127 4.31 -19.01 -17.74
C GLY A 127 3.96 -18.48 -19.13
N ALA A 128 3.22 -17.37 -19.23
CA ALA A 128 2.86 -16.74 -20.49
C ALA A 128 3.96 -15.83 -21.06
N GLY A 129 5.03 -15.56 -20.30
CA GLY A 129 6.14 -14.69 -20.71
C GLY A 129 5.71 -13.26 -21.05
N ARG A 130 4.66 -12.76 -20.38
CA ARG A 130 4.04 -11.47 -20.72
C ARG A 130 4.66 -10.35 -19.89
N ASP A 131 5.03 -9.28 -20.57
CA ASP A 131 5.59 -8.09 -19.94
C ASP A 131 4.47 -7.23 -19.35
N VAL A 132 4.41 -7.18 -18.02
CA VAL A 132 3.46 -6.38 -17.24
C VAL A 132 4.25 -5.66 -16.15
N PRO A 133 3.81 -4.47 -15.69
CA PRO A 133 4.52 -3.77 -14.62
C PRO A 133 4.65 -4.65 -13.37
N LEU A 134 5.88 -4.95 -12.97
CA LEU A 134 6.19 -5.80 -11.82
C LEU A 134 6.48 -4.93 -10.59
N VAL A 135 6.31 -5.53 -9.40
CA VAL A 135 6.68 -4.87 -8.14
C VAL A 135 8.19 -4.54 -8.10
N GLY A 136 9.02 -5.34 -8.77
CA GLY A 136 10.46 -5.10 -8.90
C GLY A 136 10.82 -3.87 -9.73
N ASP A 137 9.93 -3.41 -10.61
CA ASP A 137 10.15 -2.21 -11.43
C ASP A 137 9.85 -0.93 -10.64
N LEU A 138 9.02 -1.05 -9.60
CA LEU A 138 8.59 0.06 -8.75
C LEU A 138 9.57 0.31 -7.58
N ALA A 139 10.30 -0.72 -7.14
CA ALA A 139 11.27 -0.61 -6.07
C ALA A 139 12.36 -1.68 -6.18
N SER A 140 13.60 -1.29 -5.93
CA SER A 140 14.71 -2.25 -5.85
C SER A 140 14.52 -3.17 -4.64
N ILE A 141 14.23 -4.45 -4.89
CA ILE A 141 14.19 -5.48 -3.85
C ILE A 141 15.64 -5.87 -3.51
N GLN A 142 16.36 -4.99 -2.81
CA GLN A 142 17.66 -5.36 -2.25
C GLN A 142 17.44 -6.16 -0.98
N GLY A 143 17.72 -7.47 -1.06
CA GLY A 143 17.77 -8.34 0.10
C GLY A 143 19.00 -8.03 0.94
N GLY A 144 18.80 -7.40 2.09
CA GLY A 144 19.84 -7.16 3.08
C GLY A 144 19.27 -7.22 4.48
N LEU A 145 20.11 -7.52 5.46
CA LEU A 145 19.71 -7.38 6.86
C LEU A 145 19.44 -5.89 7.13
N PRO A 146 18.30 -5.53 7.76
CA PRO A 146 18.04 -4.15 8.11
C PRO A 146 19.13 -3.66 9.06
N ARG A 147 19.92 -2.68 8.61
CA ARG A 147 20.92 -2.03 9.46
C ARG A 147 20.20 -1.10 10.41
N PHE A 148 20.69 -1.01 11.64
CA PHE A 148 20.18 -0.03 12.58
C PHE A 148 20.42 1.38 12.01
N HIS A 149 19.33 2.11 11.80
CA HIS A 149 19.34 3.47 11.27
C HIS A 149 18.70 4.40 12.29
N VAL A 150 19.40 5.47 12.67
CA VAL A 150 18.85 6.52 13.52
C VAL A 150 18.36 7.62 12.60
N PRO A 151 17.06 7.99 12.63
CA PRO A 151 16.53 9.02 11.74
C PRO A 151 17.25 10.34 11.96
N MET A 152 17.95 10.83 10.94
CA MET A 152 18.65 12.12 10.99
C MET A 152 17.78 13.17 10.32
N VAL A 153 16.93 13.81 11.12
CA VAL A 153 16.09 14.91 10.64
C VAL A 153 16.98 16.14 10.43
N PRO A 154 17.09 16.68 9.20
CA PRO A 154 17.82 17.92 8.97
C PRO A 154 17.21 19.02 9.85
N GLN A 155 18.04 19.73 10.60
CA GLN A 155 17.60 20.91 11.33
C GLN A 155 17.29 22.01 10.30
N CYS A 156 16.08 22.55 10.36
CA CYS A 156 15.65 23.64 9.47
C CYS A 156 16.73 24.73 9.39
N ARG A 157 17.12 25.10 8.18
CA ARG A 157 17.85 26.33 7.89
C ARG A 157 17.01 27.19 6.97
#